data_AF-A0A1J5D717-F1
#
_entry.id   AF-A0A1J5D717-F1
#
_cell.length_a   1.000
_cell.length_b   1.000
_cell.length_c   1.000
_cell.angle_alpha   90.00
_cell.angle_beta   90.00
_cell.angle_gamma   90.00
#
_symmetry.space_group_name_H-M   'P 1'
#
loop_
_entity.id
_entity.type
_entity.pdbx_description
1 polymer ?
#
loop_
_entity_poly.entity_id
_entity_poly.type
_entity_poly.pdbx_seq_one_letter_code
_entity_poly.pdbx_strand_id
1 'polypeptide(L)'
;MEGWTEEEIRNKDLMSPCGLYCGVCGVYLSTRDGNEKFRATIGNLYGTKAEETACLGCMQPDPPKKLYGMCNTCKVRDCVKSKGYYSCHQCDEWPCSMIQNFPLATGARVMRRTIPIWRVKVDEYGDEKGSVEWVRSECERYHCSYCGKPLFRGAQRCRVCKKPVADELDGSLQADVDMKKMRQWLSK
;
A
#
# COMPACT_ATOMS: atom_id res chain seq x y z
N MET A 1 0.68 13.90 12.16
CA MET A 1 1.76 14.03 11.16
C MET A 1 1.21 14.82 9.97
N GLU A 2 1.98 15.66 9.26
CA GLU A 2 1.39 16.34 8.09
C GLU A 2 0.88 15.27 7.09
N GLY A 3 -0.37 15.39 6.63
CA GLY A 3 -0.96 14.45 5.67
C GLY A 3 -1.72 13.26 6.26
N TRP A 4 -1.57 12.94 7.55
CA TRP A 4 -2.29 11.84 8.22
C TRP A 4 -2.69 12.18 9.65
N THR A 5 -3.95 11.90 10.00
CA THR A 5 -4.48 12.03 11.36
C THR A 5 -4.11 10.82 12.23
N GLU A 6 -4.19 10.98 13.56
CA GLU A 6 -4.01 9.84 14.47
C GLU A 6 -5.12 8.79 14.33
N GLU A 7 -6.32 9.19 13.93
CA GLU A 7 -7.41 8.26 13.62
C GLU A 7 -7.06 7.37 12.42
N GLU A 8 -6.56 7.98 11.33
CA GLU A 8 -6.09 7.23 10.16
C GLU A 8 -4.94 6.28 10.52
N ILE A 9 -3.99 6.75 11.32
CA ILE A 9 -2.83 5.95 11.77
C ILE A 9 -3.27 4.71 12.56
N ARG A 10 -4.36 4.81 13.33
CA ARG A 10 -4.91 3.70 14.14
C ARG A 10 -5.92 2.84 13.39
N ASN A 11 -6.30 3.22 12.18
CA ASN A 11 -7.33 2.53 11.44
C ASN A 11 -6.83 1.19 10.87
N LYS A 12 -7.28 0.09 11.48
CA LYS A 12 -6.95 -1.28 11.07
C LYS A 12 -7.40 -1.61 9.63
N ASP A 13 -8.42 -0.94 9.09
CA ASP A 13 -8.86 -1.13 7.70
C ASP A 13 -7.80 -0.70 6.67
N LEU A 14 -6.91 0.21 7.07
CA LEU A 14 -5.81 0.72 6.25
C LEU A 14 -4.54 -0.13 6.36
N MET A 15 -4.46 -1.03 7.34
CA MET A 15 -3.29 -1.88 7.60
C MET A 15 -3.25 -3.04 6.61
N SER A 16 -2.81 -2.75 5.38
CA SER A 16 -2.75 -3.74 4.30
C SER A 16 -1.96 -4.99 4.71
N PRO A 17 -2.47 -6.21 4.45
CA PRO A 17 -1.91 -7.42 5.02
C PRO A 17 -0.53 -7.74 4.44
N CYS A 18 -0.24 -7.30 3.21
CA CYS A 18 1.08 -7.44 2.58
C CYS A 18 2.07 -6.35 3.01
N GLY A 19 1.65 -5.44 3.90
CA GLY A 19 2.45 -4.31 4.35
C GLY A 19 2.48 -3.12 3.38
N LEU A 20 1.77 -3.20 2.26
CA LEU A 20 1.54 -2.06 1.38
C LEU A 20 0.50 -1.09 1.99
N TYR A 21 0.83 -0.47 3.14
CA TYR A 21 -0.07 0.38 3.93
C TYR A 21 -1.00 1.25 3.06
N CYS A 22 -2.31 1.16 3.29
CA CYS A 22 -3.30 1.82 2.43
C CYS A 22 -3.31 3.33 2.63
N GLY A 23 -2.98 3.83 3.82
CA GLY A 23 -2.96 5.28 4.09
C GLY A 23 -2.01 6.05 3.17
N VAL A 24 -0.99 5.38 2.61
CA VAL A 24 -0.03 5.98 1.64
C VAL A 24 -0.30 5.54 0.20
N CYS A 25 -1.36 4.78 -0.06
CA CYS A 25 -1.73 4.32 -1.39
C CYS A 25 -2.41 5.44 -2.19
N GLY A 26 -1.96 5.69 -3.43
CA GLY A 26 -2.56 6.70 -4.29
C GLY A 26 -4.08 6.51 -4.52
N VAL A 27 -4.57 5.27 -4.57
CA VAL A 27 -5.99 4.95 -4.70
C VAL A 27 -6.79 5.45 -3.49
N TYR A 28 -6.35 5.09 -2.28
CA TYR A 28 -6.99 5.52 -1.04
C TYR A 28 -6.92 7.04 -0.89
N LEU A 29 -5.73 7.64 -1.05
CA LEU A 29 -5.52 9.08 -0.96
C LEU A 29 -6.39 9.86 -1.94
N SER A 30 -6.54 9.37 -3.19
CA SER A 30 -7.44 10.00 -4.17
C SER A 30 -8.91 9.94 -3.78
N THR A 31 -9.32 8.92 -3.01
CA THR A 31 -10.68 8.78 -2.48
C THR A 31 -10.88 9.68 -1.27
N ARG A 32 -9.97 9.60 -0.30
CA ARG A 32 -9.97 10.39 0.94
C ARG A 32 -9.99 11.89 0.67
N ASP A 33 -9.15 12.35 -0.27
CA ASP A 33 -8.99 13.76 -0.59
C ASP A 33 -10.03 14.27 -1.62
N GLY A 34 -10.96 13.43 -2.09
CA GLY A 34 -11.91 13.79 -3.14
C GLY A 34 -11.26 14.15 -4.48
N ASN A 35 -10.03 13.69 -4.74
CA ASN A 35 -9.23 14.11 -5.88
C ASN A 35 -9.51 13.25 -7.13
N GLU A 36 -10.55 13.62 -7.87
CA GLU A 36 -11.03 12.86 -9.01
C GLU A 36 -10.02 12.76 -10.16
N LYS A 37 -9.28 13.85 -10.43
CA LYS A 37 -8.24 13.88 -11.46
C LYS A 37 -7.12 12.89 -11.13
N PHE A 38 -6.69 12.85 -9.88
CA PHE A 38 -5.68 11.89 -9.43
C PHE A 38 -6.23 10.46 -9.47
N ARG A 39 -7.47 10.24 -9.04
CA ARG A 39 -8.15 8.95 -9.11
C ARG A 39 -8.21 8.41 -10.55
N ALA A 40 -8.59 9.25 -11.51
CA ALA A 40 -8.60 8.90 -12.93
C ALA A 40 -7.20 8.59 -13.47
N THR A 41 -6.18 9.34 -13.06
CA THR A 41 -4.78 9.09 -13.44
C THR A 41 -4.30 7.71 -12.96
N ILE A 42 -4.59 7.38 -11.69
CA ILE A 42 -4.27 6.07 -11.13
C ILE A 42 -5.09 4.96 -11.81
N GLY A 43 -6.39 5.19 -12.07
CA GLY A 43 -7.23 4.23 -12.77
C GLY A 43 -6.70 3.90 -14.16
N ASN A 44 -6.32 4.92 -14.93
CA ASN A 44 -5.72 4.73 -16.25
C ASN A 44 -4.39 3.97 -16.19
N LEU A 45 -3.54 4.26 -15.19
CA LEU A 45 -2.27 3.55 -14.99
C LEU A 45 -2.49 2.04 -14.80
N TYR A 46 -3.51 1.67 -14.02
CA TYR A 46 -3.81 0.27 -13.71
C TYR A 46 -4.87 -0.36 -14.62
N GLY A 47 -5.44 0.38 -15.56
CA GLY A 47 -6.48 -0.07 -16.47
C GLY A 47 -7.83 -0.35 -15.79
N THR A 48 -8.16 0.40 -14.74
CA THR A 48 -9.44 0.33 -14.02
C THR A 48 -10.28 1.59 -14.25
N LYS A 49 -11.60 1.45 -14.23
CA LYS A 49 -12.49 2.62 -14.33
C LYS A 49 -12.40 3.48 -13.06
N ALA A 50 -12.77 4.76 -13.15
CA ALA A 50 -12.66 5.69 -12.02
C ALA A 50 -13.51 5.24 -10.82
N GLU A 51 -14.67 4.64 -11.07
CA GLU A 51 -15.61 4.13 -10.06
C GLU A 51 -15.01 2.91 -9.34
N GLU A 52 -14.32 2.05 -10.09
CA GLU A 52 -13.59 0.88 -9.60
C GLU A 52 -12.28 1.27 -8.90
N THR A 53 -11.84 2.53 -9.03
CA THR A 53 -10.59 3.09 -8.47
C THR A 53 -10.82 3.89 -7.18
N ALA A 54 -11.95 3.68 -6.51
CA ALA A 54 -12.20 4.27 -5.20
C ALA A 54 -12.07 3.20 -4.09
N CYS A 55 -11.51 3.58 -2.94
CA CYS A 55 -11.17 2.63 -1.88
C CYS A 55 -11.17 3.29 -0.50
N LEU A 56 -11.61 2.54 0.51
CA LEU A 56 -11.60 2.94 1.92
C LEU A 56 -10.67 2.08 2.80
N GLY A 57 -9.77 1.29 2.18
CA GLY A 57 -8.84 0.40 2.89
C GLY A 57 -9.05 -1.06 2.49
N CYS A 58 -7.98 -1.85 2.36
CA CYS A 58 -8.12 -3.23 1.87
C CYS A 58 -8.53 -4.24 2.95
N MET A 59 -8.42 -3.87 4.24
CA MET A 59 -8.79 -4.72 5.37
C MET A 59 -10.14 -4.35 6.00
N GLN A 60 -10.97 -3.57 5.27
CA GLN A 60 -12.38 -3.38 5.63
C GLN A 60 -13.06 -4.73 5.94
N PRO A 61 -13.98 -4.76 6.92
CA PRO A 61 -14.84 -5.91 7.17
C PRO A 61 -15.57 -6.35 5.91
N ASP A 62 -15.86 -7.65 5.80
CA ASP A 62 -16.67 -8.16 4.69
C ASP A 62 -18.17 -8.04 5.02
N PRO A 63 -19.02 -7.64 4.05
CA PRO A 63 -18.66 -7.11 2.74
C PRO A 63 -18.06 -5.70 2.84
N PRO A 64 -17.02 -5.36 2.05
CA PRO A 64 -16.38 -4.06 2.14
C PRO A 64 -17.29 -2.95 1.60
N LYS A 65 -17.30 -1.78 2.27
CA LYS A 65 -18.10 -0.62 1.85
C LYS A 65 -17.64 -0.08 0.49
N LYS A 66 -16.33 0.05 0.29
CA LYS A 66 -15.76 0.46 -1.00
C LYS A 66 -14.33 -0.03 -1.16
N LEU A 67 -14.10 -0.95 -2.08
CA LEU A 67 -12.80 -1.58 -2.31
C LEU A 67 -12.33 -1.34 -3.73
N TYR A 68 -11.04 -1.06 -3.88
CA TYR A 68 -10.40 -0.99 -5.20
C TYR A 68 -10.58 -2.30 -5.95
N GLY A 69 -10.99 -2.26 -7.23
CA GLY A 69 -11.28 -3.47 -8.02
C GLY A 69 -10.16 -4.52 -7.99
N MET A 70 -8.90 -4.08 -8.05
CA MET A 70 -7.73 -4.96 -7.99
C MET A 70 -7.47 -5.57 -6.59
N CYS A 71 -7.92 -4.88 -5.54
CA CYS A 71 -7.85 -5.42 -4.18
C CYS A 71 -8.97 -6.44 -3.91
N ASN A 72 -10.04 -6.43 -4.72
CA ASN A 72 -11.14 -7.37 -4.60
C ASN A 72 -10.77 -8.80 -5.00
N THR A 73 -9.77 -8.96 -5.87
CA THR A 73 -9.26 -10.26 -6.37
C THR A 73 -7.85 -10.56 -5.86
N CYS A 74 -7.44 -9.92 -4.76
CA CYS A 74 -6.08 -10.01 -4.24
C CYS A 74 -5.85 -11.31 -3.46
N LYS A 75 -5.12 -12.27 -4.07
CA LYS A 75 -4.76 -13.55 -3.44
C LYS A 75 -4.00 -13.43 -2.12
N VAL A 76 -3.24 -12.35 -1.90
CA VAL A 76 -2.53 -12.14 -0.63
C VAL A 76 -3.51 -11.84 0.50
N ARG A 77 -4.56 -11.06 0.23
CA ARG A 77 -5.63 -10.76 1.18
C ARG A 77 -6.40 -12.04 1.52
N ASP A 78 -6.76 -12.82 0.51
CA ASP A 78 -7.48 -14.08 0.71
C ASP A 78 -6.65 -15.07 1.53
N CYS A 79 -5.36 -15.20 1.24
CA CYS A 79 -4.45 -16.08 1.98
C CYS A 79 -4.31 -15.68 3.45
N VAL A 80 -4.22 -14.38 3.76
CA VAL A 80 -4.09 -13.90 5.15
C VAL A 80 -5.38 -14.18 5.92
N LYS A 81 -6.54 -13.89 5.30
CA LYS A 81 -7.85 -14.21 5.89
C LYS A 81 -8.06 -15.70 6.11
N SER A 82 -7.70 -16.55 5.16
CA SER A 82 -7.88 -18.00 5.28
C SER A 82 -7.01 -18.62 6.39
N LYS A 83 -5.88 -18.00 6.73
CA LYS A 83 -5.01 -18.40 7.84
C LYS A 83 -5.44 -17.83 9.21
N GLY A 84 -6.49 -17.01 9.26
CA GLY A 84 -6.90 -16.31 10.48
C GLY A 84 -5.94 -15.19 10.90
N TYR A 85 -5.06 -14.76 10.00
CA TYR A 85 -4.15 -13.65 10.21
C TYR A 85 -4.81 -12.33 9.77
N TYR A 86 -4.25 -11.23 10.25
CA TYR A 86 -4.57 -9.89 9.75
C TYR A 86 -3.43 -9.29 8.91
N SER A 87 -2.23 -9.85 8.98
CA SER A 87 -1.10 -9.42 8.15
C SER A 87 -0.04 -10.51 7.98
N CYS A 88 0.71 -10.42 6.89
CA CYS A 88 1.84 -11.30 6.58
C CYS A 88 2.97 -11.20 7.61
N HIS A 89 3.01 -10.18 8.46
CA HIS A 89 4.00 -10.14 9.55
C HIS A 89 3.82 -11.31 10.53
N GLN A 90 2.60 -11.86 10.66
CA GLN A 90 2.28 -13.04 11.48
C GLN A 90 2.63 -14.38 10.80
N CYS A 91 3.08 -14.36 9.54
CA CYS A 91 3.28 -15.57 8.75
C CYS A 91 4.73 -16.06 8.79
N ASP A 92 4.99 -17.20 9.44
CA ASP A 92 6.36 -17.74 9.59
C ASP A 92 7.04 -18.09 8.26
N GLU A 93 6.26 -18.34 7.20
CA GLU A 93 6.77 -18.62 5.85
C GLU A 93 7.26 -17.35 5.11
N TRP A 94 7.26 -16.18 5.75
CA TRP A 94 7.65 -14.94 5.09
C TRP A 94 9.17 -14.85 4.81
N PRO A 95 9.58 -14.40 3.60
CA PRO A 95 8.76 -14.09 2.44
C PRO A 95 8.40 -15.36 1.66
N CYS A 96 7.10 -15.66 1.52
CA CYS A 96 6.65 -16.87 0.81
C CYS A 96 6.66 -16.68 -0.71
N SER A 97 6.43 -17.76 -1.46
CA SER A 97 6.44 -17.76 -2.93
C SER A 97 5.46 -16.75 -3.55
N MET A 98 4.31 -16.50 -2.92
CA MET A 98 3.33 -15.51 -3.40
C MET A 98 3.91 -14.09 -3.42
N ILE A 99 4.72 -13.75 -2.41
CA ILE A 99 5.35 -12.44 -2.25
C ILE A 99 6.62 -12.35 -3.11
N GLN A 100 7.39 -13.44 -3.15
CA GLN A 100 8.60 -13.49 -3.99
C GLN A 100 8.27 -13.30 -5.47
N ASN A 101 7.15 -13.87 -5.92
CA ASN A 101 6.66 -13.81 -7.30
C ASN A 101 5.62 -12.69 -7.53
N PHE A 102 5.54 -11.70 -6.63
CA PHE A 102 4.58 -10.61 -6.79
C PHE A 102 4.89 -9.83 -8.09
N PRO A 103 3.87 -9.58 -8.94
CA PRO A 103 4.10 -9.16 -10.33
C PRO A 103 4.63 -7.73 -10.48
N LEU A 104 4.39 -6.86 -9.50
CA LEU A 104 4.86 -5.46 -9.52
C LEU A 104 6.16 -5.36 -8.75
N ALA A 105 7.27 -5.08 -9.44
CA ALA A 105 8.59 -5.07 -8.82
C ALA A 105 8.69 -4.02 -7.70
N THR A 106 8.11 -2.83 -7.90
CA THR A 106 7.98 -1.77 -6.90
C THR A 106 7.23 -2.26 -5.67
N GLY A 107 6.04 -2.85 -5.85
CA GLY A 107 5.25 -3.42 -4.76
C GLY A 107 6.02 -4.50 -3.99
N ALA A 108 6.68 -5.42 -4.70
CA ALA A 108 7.45 -6.50 -4.09
C ALA A 108 8.64 -5.97 -3.26
N ARG A 109 9.30 -4.88 -3.69
CA ARG A 109 10.35 -4.21 -2.90
C ARG A 109 9.79 -3.62 -1.61
N VAL A 110 8.68 -2.90 -1.70
CA VAL A 110 8.04 -2.28 -0.52
C VAL A 110 7.59 -3.35 0.47
N MET A 111 6.92 -4.41 -0.01
CA MET A 111 6.51 -5.57 0.79
C MET A 111 7.69 -6.17 1.56
N ARG A 112 8.79 -6.51 0.86
CA ARG A 112 10.00 -7.11 1.46
C ARG A 112 10.66 -6.23 2.51
N ARG A 113 10.60 -4.90 2.36
CA ARG A 113 11.10 -3.94 3.36
C ARG A 113 10.17 -3.84 4.58
N THR A 114 8.88 -3.66 4.33
CA THR A 114 7.94 -3.14 5.33
C THR A 114 7.45 -4.21 6.31
N ILE A 115 7.30 -5.47 5.88
CA ILE A 115 6.87 -6.56 6.78
C ILE A 115 7.92 -6.86 7.88
N PRO A 116 9.23 -6.95 7.58
CA PRO A 116 10.25 -7.04 8.63
C PRO A 116 10.22 -5.87 9.61
N ILE A 117 9.98 -4.63 9.13
CA ILE A 117 9.84 -3.46 10.01
C ILE A 117 8.62 -3.62 10.92
N TRP A 118 7.49 -4.11 10.39
CA TRP A 118 6.30 -4.38 11.19
C TRP A 118 6.60 -5.38 12.31
N ARG A 119 7.30 -6.48 12.00
CA ARG A 119 7.73 -7.46 13.02
C ARG A 119 8.56 -6.82 14.11
N VAL A 120 9.60 -6.05 13.75
CA VAL A 120 10.43 -5.35 14.72
C VAL A 120 9.60 -4.44 15.63
N LYS A 121 8.62 -3.70 15.08
CA LYS A 121 7.76 -2.85 15.88
C LYS A 121 6.82 -3.63 16.80
N VAL A 122 6.29 -4.76 16.35
CA VAL A 122 5.46 -5.66 17.17
C VAL A 122 6.29 -6.30 18.28
N ASP A 123 7.52 -6.72 18.00
CA ASP A 123 8.42 -7.29 19.01
C ASP A 123 8.81 -6.24 20.07
N GLU A 124 9.01 -4.99 19.65
CA GLU A 124 9.42 -3.87 20.53
C GLU A 124 8.26 -3.33 21.39
N TYR A 125 7.06 -3.23 20.83
CA TYR A 125 5.95 -2.50 21.45
C TYR A 125 4.71 -3.36 21.75
N GLY A 126 4.71 -4.64 21.39
CA GLY A 126 3.53 -5.49 21.37
C GLY A 126 2.67 -5.29 20.11
N ASP A 127 1.75 -6.23 19.85
CA ASP A 127 1.00 -6.32 18.59
C ASP A 127 0.27 -5.03 18.20
N GLU A 128 -0.56 -4.49 19.09
CA GLU A 128 -1.40 -3.33 18.78
C GLU A 128 -0.58 -2.05 18.63
N LYS A 129 0.30 -1.75 19.60
CA LYS A 129 1.11 -0.53 19.57
C LYS A 129 2.17 -0.63 18.48
N GLY A 130 2.77 -1.79 18.29
CA GLY A 130 3.74 -2.05 17.23
C GLY A 130 3.16 -1.86 15.84
N SER A 131 1.92 -2.29 15.61
CA SER A 131 1.21 -2.01 14.34
C SER A 131 0.99 -0.51 14.11
N VAL A 132 0.68 0.25 15.16
CA VAL A 132 0.57 1.71 15.09
C VAL A 132 1.93 2.36 14.79
N GLU A 133 3.01 1.94 15.46
CA GLU A 133 4.35 2.47 15.18
C GLU A 133 4.86 2.09 13.78
N TRP A 134 4.51 0.90 13.29
CA TRP A 134 4.76 0.53 11.91
C TRP A 134 4.05 1.47 10.94
N VAL A 135 2.75 1.74 11.14
CA VAL A 135 2.00 2.71 10.33
C VAL A 135 2.66 4.08 10.37
N ARG A 136 3.07 4.57 11.55
CA ARG A 136 3.78 5.85 11.66
C ARG A 136 5.06 5.87 10.84
N SER A 137 5.86 4.81 10.91
CA SER A 137 7.10 4.71 10.11
C SER A 137 6.83 4.74 8.60
N GLU A 138 5.72 4.14 8.16
CA GLU A 138 5.32 4.19 6.75
C GLU A 138 4.85 5.61 6.39
N CYS A 139 4.03 6.27 7.21
CA CYS A 139 3.64 7.67 6.97
C CYS A 139 4.87 8.59 6.92
N GLU A 140 5.83 8.45 7.83
CA GLU A 140 7.09 9.23 7.83
C GLU A 140 7.88 9.03 6.55
N ARG A 141 8.04 7.77 6.12
CA ARG A 141 8.75 7.44 4.88
C ARG A 141 8.21 8.18 3.67
N TYR A 142 6.89 8.33 3.55
CA TYR A 142 6.27 9.00 2.40
C TYR A 142 6.11 10.51 2.64
N HIS A 143 7.19 11.16 3.09
CA HIS A 143 7.38 12.61 2.97
C HIS A 143 8.55 12.90 2.05
N CYS A 144 8.46 13.99 1.29
CA CYS A 144 9.55 14.41 0.42
C CYS A 144 10.78 14.80 1.25
N SER A 145 11.92 14.17 1.01
CA SER A 145 13.20 14.47 1.68
C SER A 145 13.67 15.93 1.51
N TYR A 146 13.19 16.62 0.47
CA TYR A 146 13.59 17.99 0.14
C TYR A 146 12.70 19.07 0.75
N CYS A 147 11.39 18.84 0.89
CA CYS A 147 10.46 19.87 1.35
C CYS A 147 9.48 19.42 2.43
N GLY A 148 9.60 18.18 2.90
CA GLY A 148 8.78 17.62 3.98
C GLY A 148 7.31 17.42 3.62
N LYS A 149 6.87 17.65 2.37
CA LYS A 149 5.47 17.49 2.00
C LYS A 149 5.10 16.02 1.78
N PRO A 150 3.90 15.59 2.21
CA PRO A 150 3.46 14.21 2.08
C PRO A 150 3.35 13.78 0.62
N LEU A 151 3.74 12.54 0.39
CA LEU A 151 3.78 11.82 -0.88
C LEU A 151 2.88 10.58 -0.81
N PHE A 152 2.76 9.90 -1.93
CA PHE A 152 2.11 8.59 -2.02
C PHE A 152 3.13 7.54 -2.44
N ARG A 153 2.86 6.27 -2.13
CA ARG A 153 3.66 5.13 -2.58
C ARG A 153 3.75 5.09 -4.10
N GLY A 154 4.97 5.01 -4.62
CA GLY A 154 5.27 5.07 -6.06
C GLY A 154 5.45 6.47 -6.62
N ALA A 155 5.43 7.53 -5.79
CA ALA A 155 5.72 8.89 -6.24
C ALA A 155 7.07 8.96 -6.97
N GLN A 156 7.06 9.49 -8.20
CA GLN A 156 8.28 9.65 -9.01
C GLN A 156 8.93 11.02 -8.78
N ARG A 157 8.10 12.05 -8.57
CA ARG A 157 8.50 13.43 -8.27
C ARG A 157 7.60 14.00 -7.19
N CYS A 158 8.14 14.87 -6.34
CA CYS A 158 7.34 15.62 -5.38
C CYS A 158 6.41 16.59 -6.10
N ARG A 159 5.10 16.56 -5.79
CA ARG A 159 4.12 17.46 -6.41
C ARG A 159 4.35 18.93 -6.09
N VAL A 160 5.02 19.24 -4.98
CA VAL A 160 5.29 20.60 -4.49
C VAL A 160 6.61 21.11 -5.03
N CYS A 161 7.75 20.52 -4.62
CA CYS A 161 9.08 21.03 -5.00
C CYS A 161 9.64 20.46 -6.31
N LYS A 162 8.92 19.53 -6.97
CA LYS A 162 9.27 18.91 -8.27
C LYS A 162 10.54 18.05 -8.31
N LYS A 163 11.26 17.93 -7.20
CA LYS A 163 12.44 17.06 -7.08
C LYS A 163 12.06 15.60 -7.35
N PRO A 164 12.93 14.83 -8.06
CA PRO A 164 12.76 13.39 -8.18
C PRO A 164 12.91 12.73 -6.81
N VAL A 165 12.04 11.77 -6.53
CA VAL A 165 11.98 11.04 -5.24
C VAL A 165 11.88 9.52 -5.43
N ALA A 166 11.89 9.05 -6.69
CA ALA A 166 11.69 7.64 -6.99
C ALA A 166 12.79 6.76 -6.35
N ASP A 167 14.06 7.13 -6.56
CA ASP A 167 15.21 6.31 -6.16
C ASP A 167 15.41 6.24 -4.64
N GLU A 168 15.00 7.28 -3.90
CA GLU A 168 15.01 7.28 -2.42
C GLU A 168 13.82 6.50 -1.82
N LEU A 169 12.73 6.33 -2.58
CA LEU A 169 11.51 5.66 -2.15
C LEU A 169 11.42 4.22 -2.69
N ASP A 170 10.72 4.03 -3.81
CA ASP A 170 10.28 2.71 -4.27
C ASP A 170 10.96 2.27 -5.57
N GLY A 171 11.84 3.12 -6.11
CA GLY A 171 12.43 3.03 -7.45
C GLY A 171 11.52 3.56 -8.55
N SER A 172 12.06 3.63 -9.77
CA SER A 172 11.31 4.06 -10.95
C SER A 172 10.19 3.09 -11.33
N LEU A 173 9.03 3.61 -11.72
CA LEU A 173 7.94 2.80 -12.28
C LEU A 173 8.25 2.43 -13.73
N GLN A 174 8.44 1.15 -14.04
CA GLN A 174 8.44 0.64 -15.41
C GLN A 174 7.03 0.15 -15.77
N ALA A 175 6.11 1.12 -15.89
CA ALA A 175 4.66 0.87 -15.90
C ALA A 175 4.23 -0.24 -16.88
N ASP A 176 4.74 -0.26 -18.12
CA ASP A 176 4.30 -1.22 -19.14
C ASP A 176 4.66 -2.68 -18.81
N VAL A 177 5.82 -2.89 -18.19
CA VAL A 177 6.32 -4.24 -17.85
C VAL A 177 5.60 -4.77 -16.61
N ASP A 178 5.47 -3.92 -15.59
CA ASP A 178 4.78 -4.24 -14.34
C ASP A 178 3.30 -4.56 -14.60
N MET A 179 2.64 -3.80 -15.48
CA MET A 179 1.22 -3.97 -15.81
C MET A 179 0.90 -5.29 -16.53
N LYS A 180 1.74 -5.72 -17.48
CA LYS A 180 1.56 -7.01 -18.18
C LYS A 180 1.64 -8.18 -17.22
N LYS A 181 2.62 -8.17 -16.30
CA LYS A 181 2.79 -9.22 -15.28
C LYS A 181 1.60 -9.27 -14.32
N MET A 182 1.08 -8.11 -13.93
CA MET A 182 -0.05 -8.02 -13.01
C MET A 182 -1.33 -8.62 -13.59
N ARG A 183 -1.64 -8.34 -14.87
CA ARG A 183 -2.80 -8.94 -15.55
C ARG A 183 -2.71 -10.47 -15.62
N GLN A 184 -1.53 -11.01 -15.95
CA GLN A 184 -1.30 -12.46 -15.98
C GLN A 184 -1.45 -13.12 -14.60
N TRP A 185 -1.08 -12.42 -13.54
CA TRP A 185 -1.20 -12.92 -12.16
C TRP A 185 -2.65 -12.97 -11.68
N LEU A 186 -3.48 -12.01 -12.11
CA LEU A 186 -4.91 -11.97 -11.79
C LEU A 186 -5.76 -12.95 -12.62
N SER A 187 -5.32 -13.32 -13.82
CA SER A 187 -6.05 -14.23 -14.71
C SER A 187 -5.80 -15.72 -14.43
N LYS A 188 -4.80 -16.03 -13.62
CA LYS A 188 -4.49 -17.38 -13.11
C LYS A 188 -5.03 -17.52 -11.70
#